data_AF-X0R957-F1
#
_entry.id   AF-X0R957-F1
#
_cell.length_a   1.000
_cell.length_b   1.000
_cell.length_c   1.000
_cell.angle_alpha   90.00
_cell.angle_beta   90.00
_cell.angle_gamma   90.00
#
_symmetry.space_group_name_H-M   'P 1'
#
loop_
_entity.id
_entity.type
_entity.pdbx_description
1 polymer ?
#
loop_
_entity_poly.entity_id
_entity_poly.type
_entity_poly.pdbx_seq_one_letter_code
_entity_poly.pdbx_strand_id
1 'polypeptide(L)'
;MVHIFGWMEDACDGEQPPYKQIYDKHAVFINSIRGQRPYEDFIKPKAQWSSEYRNTIKEVKMNVGDIYTEYRVIFNKGVTYRGQPLKEYIFSFTPESSGGQNILKFASNANVSTIMSNFQTRQVEYWGEMEDRGAIYNPKNKMVTCEFW
;
A
#
# COMPACT_ATOMS: atom_id res chain seq x y z
N MET A 1 -1.64 6.95 -9.56
CA MET A 1 -1.61 6.20 -8.30
C MET A 1 -2.97 5.70 -7.83
N VAL A 2 -4.10 6.39 -8.09
CA VAL A 2 -5.42 5.85 -7.71
C VAL A 2 -5.70 4.48 -8.35
N HIS A 3 -5.24 4.24 -9.58
CA HIS A 3 -5.34 2.95 -10.27
C HIS A 3 -4.46 1.82 -9.68
N ILE A 4 -3.63 2.10 -8.66
CA ILE A 4 -2.85 1.09 -7.92
C ILE A 4 -3.33 1.03 -6.46
N PHE A 5 -3.59 2.16 -5.81
CA PHE A 5 -3.86 2.18 -4.37
C PHE A 5 -5.33 2.44 -4.03
N GLY A 6 -6.20 2.62 -5.02
CA GLY A 6 -7.62 2.90 -4.82
C GLY A 6 -8.36 1.76 -4.13
N TRP A 7 -7.86 0.53 -4.15
CA TRP A 7 -8.44 -0.57 -3.37
C TRP A 7 -8.47 -0.27 -1.86
N MET A 8 -7.53 0.55 -1.36
CA MET A 8 -7.50 0.97 0.04
C MET A 8 -8.73 1.80 0.44
N GLU A 9 -9.42 2.40 -0.53
CA GLU A 9 -10.67 3.15 -0.29
C GLU A 9 -11.87 2.23 -0.03
N ASP A 10 -11.76 0.95 -0.42
CA ASP A 10 -12.79 -0.08 -0.24
C ASP A 10 -12.61 -0.82 1.07
N ALA A 11 -12.64 -0.09 2.19
CA ALA A 11 -12.46 -0.66 3.53
C ALA A 11 -11.15 -1.48 3.70
N CYS A 12 -10.11 -1.15 2.92
CA CYS A 12 -8.85 -1.89 2.86
C CYS A 12 -8.98 -3.35 2.40
N ASP A 13 -10.07 -3.68 1.69
CA ASP A 13 -10.36 -5.04 1.26
C ASP A 13 -10.22 -5.17 -0.26
N GLY A 14 -10.76 -4.19 -0.99
CA GLY A 14 -10.67 -4.17 -2.44
C GLY A 14 -11.52 -5.24 -3.13
N GLU A 15 -12.37 -5.96 -2.41
CA GLU A 15 -13.19 -7.05 -2.94
C GLU A 15 -14.33 -6.56 -3.83
N GLN A 16 -14.79 -5.30 -3.67
CA GLN A 16 -15.91 -4.84 -4.48
C GLN A 16 -15.55 -4.68 -5.97
N PRO A 17 -16.52 -4.89 -6.88
CA PRO A 17 -16.27 -4.94 -8.33
C PRO A 17 -15.48 -3.78 -8.97
N PRO A 18 -15.55 -2.50 -8.52
CA PRO A 18 -14.68 -1.46 -9.06
C PRO A 18 -13.26 -1.46 -8.47
N TYR A 19 -13.07 -2.02 -7.27
CA TYR A 19 -11.80 -2.02 -6.54
C TYR A 19 -10.99 -3.29 -6.74
N LYS A 20 -11.63 -4.42 -7.07
CA LYS A 20 -10.95 -5.69 -7.35
C LYS A 20 -9.94 -5.58 -8.47
N GLN A 21 -10.31 -4.92 -9.57
CA GLN A 21 -9.38 -4.67 -10.67
C GLN A 21 -8.19 -3.76 -10.25
N ILE A 22 -8.41 -2.88 -9.28
CA ILE A 22 -7.35 -2.03 -8.73
C ILE A 22 -6.44 -2.85 -7.81
N TYR A 23 -7.00 -3.74 -7.01
CA TYR A 23 -6.26 -4.69 -6.18
C TYR A 23 -5.41 -5.65 -7.02
N ASP A 24 -5.92 -6.15 -8.15
CA ASP A 24 -5.14 -7.00 -9.05
C ASP A 24 -3.93 -6.24 -9.64
N LYS A 25 -4.13 -4.96 -10.03
CA LYS A 25 -3.03 -4.09 -10.48
C LYS A 25 -2.02 -3.81 -9.38
N HIS A 26 -2.49 -3.67 -8.15
CA HIS A 26 -1.66 -3.54 -6.96
C HIS A 26 -0.77 -4.76 -6.75
N ALA A 27 -1.35 -5.96 -6.84
CA ALA A 27 -0.61 -7.22 -6.73
C ALA A 27 0.49 -7.31 -7.81
N VAL A 28 0.18 -6.95 -9.05
CA VAL A 28 1.19 -6.88 -10.14
C VAL A 28 2.28 -5.86 -9.83
N PHE A 29 1.92 -4.69 -9.31
CA PHE A 29 2.86 -3.65 -8.94
C PHE A 29 3.85 -4.13 -7.86
N ILE A 30 3.36 -4.67 -6.74
CA ILE A 30 4.24 -5.15 -5.65
C ILE A 30 5.10 -6.33 -6.13
N ASN A 31 4.55 -7.26 -6.91
CA ASN A 31 5.27 -8.43 -7.42
C ASN A 31 6.32 -8.07 -8.47
N SER A 32 6.21 -6.90 -9.12
CA SER A 32 7.26 -6.40 -10.01
C SER A 32 8.48 -5.85 -9.24
N ILE A 33 8.28 -5.43 -7.99
CA ILE A 33 9.30 -4.85 -7.12
C ILE A 33 9.92 -5.91 -6.21
N ARG A 34 9.08 -6.73 -5.59
CA ARG A 34 9.49 -7.79 -4.67
C ARG A 34 9.87 -9.06 -5.43
N GLY A 35 10.94 -9.70 -4.99
CA GLY A 35 11.28 -11.07 -5.32
C GLY A 35 11.40 -11.92 -4.06
N GLN A 36 11.11 -13.21 -4.19
CA GLN A 36 11.26 -14.19 -3.13
C GLN A 36 12.06 -15.37 -3.67
N ARG A 37 13.06 -15.81 -2.91
CA ARG A 37 13.81 -17.06 -3.06
C ARG A 37 13.59 -17.90 -1.80
N PRO A 38 13.95 -19.19 -1.80
CA PRO A 38 13.93 -19.98 -0.58
C PRO A 38 14.68 -19.22 0.53
N TYR A 39 13.97 -18.87 1.60
CA TYR A 39 14.48 -18.19 2.80
C TYR A 39 15.01 -16.76 2.61
N GLU A 40 14.76 -16.11 1.46
CA GLU A 40 15.27 -14.75 1.21
C GLU A 40 14.27 -13.90 0.40
N ASP A 41 13.86 -12.78 1.00
CA ASP A 41 13.18 -11.70 0.30
C ASP A 41 14.22 -10.71 -0.27
N PHE A 42 13.97 -10.18 -1.47
CA PHE A 42 14.85 -9.19 -2.08
C PHE A 42 14.09 -8.20 -2.97
N ILE A 43 14.72 -7.05 -3.24
CA ILE A 43 14.24 -6.09 -4.23
C ILE A 43 14.71 -6.52 -5.61
N LYS A 44 13.78 -6.79 -6.53
CA LYS A 44 14.10 -7.09 -7.93
C LYS A 44 14.87 -5.93 -8.58
N PRO A 45 15.77 -6.20 -9.53
CA PRO A 45 16.45 -5.16 -10.28
C PRO A 45 15.46 -4.18 -10.93
N LYS A 46 15.79 -2.89 -10.96
CA LYS A 46 14.93 -1.83 -11.52
C LYS A 46 14.45 -2.10 -12.95
N ALA A 47 15.21 -2.87 -13.74
CA ALA A 47 14.83 -3.29 -15.09
C ALA A 47 13.61 -4.25 -15.14
N GLN A 48 13.33 -4.95 -14.04
CA GLN A 48 12.21 -5.89 -13.91
C GLN A 48 10.95 -5.26 -13.31
N TRP A 49 11.05 -4.03 -12.79
CA TRP A 49 9.87 -3.32 -12.27
C TRP A 49 8.91 -3.01 -13.41
N SER A 50 7.61 -2.97 -13.10
CA SER A 50 6.57 -2.64 -14.09
C SER A 50 6.91 -1.34 -14.82
N SER A 51 7.01 -1.40 -16.15
CA SER A 51 7.38 -0.27 -17.00
C SER A 51 6.43 0.91 -16.84
N GLU A 52 5.16 0.63 -16.53
CA GLU A 52 4.13 1.62 -16.26
C GLU A 52 4.50 2.53 -15.07
N TYR A 53 5.16 1.99 -14.05
CA TYR A 53 5.39 2.69 -12.78
C TYR A 53 6.86 2.95 -12.48
N ARG A 54 7.79 2.24 -13.13
CA ARG A 54 9.24 2.32 -12.89
C ARG A 54 9.78 3.74 -12.89
N ASN A 55 9.28 4.62 -13.77
CA ASN A 55 9.73 6.01 -13.89
C ASN A 55 9.17 6.93 -12.80
N THR A 56 8.12 6.50 -12.09
CA THR A 56 7.58 7.23 -10.94
C THR A 56 8.32 6.90 -9.64
N ILE A 57 9.08 5.80 -9.62
CA ILE A 57 9.81 5.32 -8.46
C ILE A 57 11.25 5.85 -8.49
N LYS A 58 11.61 6.57 -7.42
CA LYS A 58 12.96 7.06 -7.18
C LYS A 58 13.86 5.90 -6.75
N GLU A 59 13.48 5.27 -5.65
CA GLU A 59 14.22 4.17 -5.01
C GLU A 59 13.24 3.25 -4.27
N VAL A 60 13.67 2.02 -4.00
CA VAL A 60 12.98 1.10 -3.11
C VAL A 60 13.96 0.70 -2.02
N LYS A 61 13.51 0.69 -0.77
CA LYS A 61 14.26 0.19 0.37
C LYS A 61 13.54 -1.02 0.96
N MET A 62 14.30 -1.94 1.50
CA MET A 62 13.79 -3.13 2.17
C MET A 62 14.38 -3.18 3.56
N ASN A 63 13.55 -3.48 4.55
CA ASN A 63 13.96 -3.73 5.92
C ASN A 63 13.46 -5.10 6.32
N VAL A 64 14.38 -6.00 6.66
CA VAL A 64 14.06 -7.34 7.13
C VAL A 64 13.99 -7.26 8.65
N GLY A 65 12.77 -7.27 9.20
CA GLY A 65 12.56 -7.37 10.64
C GLY A 65 12.38 -8.83 11.09
N ASP A 66 12.32 -9.04 12.40
CA ASP A 66 12.18 -10.38 12.99
C ASP A 66 10.84 -11.06 12.63
N ILE A 67 9.79 -10.29 12.36
CA ILE A 67 8.42 -10.79 12.10
C ILE A 67 7.92 -10.40 10.70
N TYR A 68 8.35 -9.26 10.17
CA TYR A 68 7.87 -8.73 8.89
C TYR A 68 9.03 -8.31 7.99
N THR A 69 8.91 -8.57 6.69
CA THR A 69 9.72 -7.90 5.69
C THR A 69 8.97 -6.66 5.21
N GLU A 70 9.55 -5.48 5.40
CA GLU A 70 8.98 -4.19 4.97
C GLU A 70 9.65 -3.70 3.69
N TYR A 71 8.83 -3.26 2.72
CA TYR A 71 9.25 -2.59 1.51
C TYR A 71 8.75 -1.16 1.50
N ARG A 72 9.66 -0.24 1.20
CA ARG A 72 9.43 1.20 1.15
C ARG A 72 9.69 1.70 -0.26
N VAL A 73 8.62 1.94 -1.01
CA VAL A 73 8.68 2.48 -2.37
C VAL A 73 8.64 4.00 -2.30
N ILE A 74 9.76 4.63 -2.64
CA ILE A 74 9.91 6.09 -2.57
C ILE A 74 9.69 6.68 -3.95
N PHE A 75 8.75 7.62 -4.06
CA PHE A 75 8.36 8.20 -5.34
C PHE A 75 9.19 9.43 -5.72
N ASN A 76 9.24 9.71 -7.02
CA ASN A 76 9.74 10.96 -7.56
C ASN A 76 8.81 12.13 -7.19
N LYS A 77 9.36 13.36 -7.25
CA LYS A 77 8.55 14.57 -7.06
C LYS A 77 7.42 14.62 -8.10
N GLY A 78 6.24 15.10 -7.70
CA GLY A 78 5.09 15.27 -8.58
C GLY A 78 4.14 14.07 -8.64
N VAL A 79 4.48 12.93 -8.02
CA VAL A 79 3.55 11.82 -7.85
C VAL A 79 2.44 12.20 -6.87
N THR A 80 1.18 11.94 -7.26
CA THR A 80 0.01 12.27 -6.45
C THR A 80 -0.96 11.11 -6.33
N TYR A 81 -1.74 11.12 -5.24
CA TYR A 81 -2.89 10.27 -5.00
C TYR A 81 -4.10 11.16 -4.66
N ARG A 82 -5.20 11.04 -5.42
CA ARG A 82 -6.37 11.94 -5.30
C ARG A 82 -5.98 13.43 -5.27
N GLY A 83 -4.99 13.83 -6.07
CA GLY A 83 -4.46 15.19 -6.13
C GLY A 83 -3.50 15.58 -5.00
N GLN A 84 -3.33 14.75 -3.96
CA GLN A 84 -2.43 15.01 -2.85
C GLN A 84 -1.02 14.46 -3.12
N PRO A 85 0.06 15.20 -2.84
CA PRO A 85 1.43 14.74 -3.05
C PRO A 85 1.74 13.46 -2.24
N LEU A 86 2.09 12.38 -2.95
CA LEU A 86 2.44 11.09 -2.36
C LEU A 86 3.95 10.94 -2.35
N LYS A 87 4.54 10.68 -1.18
CA LYS A 87 5.98 10.57 -1.01
C LYS A 87 6.44 9.13 -1.08
N GLU A 88 5.69 8.24 -0.46
CA GLU A 88 6.13 6.89 -0.21
C GLU A 88 4.93 5.97 -0.05
N TYR A 89 5.09 4.74 -0.52
CA TYR A 89 4.17 3.64 -0.26
C TYR A 89 4.94 2.54 0.46
N ILE A 90 4.39 2.07 1.57
CA ILE A 90 5.01 1.06 2.44
C ILE A 90 4.11 -0.17 2.42
N PHE A 91 4.70 -1.34 2.18
CA PHE A 91 4.01 -2.61 2.34
C PHE A 91 4.86 -3.59 3.11
N SER A 92 4.25 -4.26 4.08
CA SER A 92 4.88 -5.31 4.88
C SER A 92 4.07 -6.59 4.76
N PHE A 93 4.77 -7.71 4.87
CA PHE A 93 4.17 -9.04 4.88
C PHE A 93 4.94 -9.95 5.83
N THR A 94 4.20 -10.85 6.48
CA THR A 94 4.74 -12.02 7.18
C THR A 94 5.00 -13.13 6.16
N PRO A 95 6.20 -13.75 6.13
CA PRO A 95 6.47 -14.88 5.24
C PRO A 95 5.53 -16.08 5.44
N GLU A 96 4.98 -16.24 6.65
CA GLU A 96 4.20 -17.41 7.07
C GLU A 96 2.69 -17.15 7.26
N SER A 97 2.22 -15.90 7.14
CA SER A 97 0.80 -15.58 7.32
C SER A 97 0.31 -14.47 6.38
N SER A 98 -1.01 -14.39 6.22
CA SER A 98 -1.75 -13.35 5.49
C SER A 98 -1.65 -11.95 6.11
N GLY A 99 -0.98 -11.81 7.26
CA GLY A 99 -0.84 -10.56 8.00
C GLY A 99 0.10 -9.56 7.33
N GLY A 100 -0.20 -8.27 7.47
CA GLY A 100 0.61 -7.23 6.87
C GLY A 100 0.03 -5.83 7.00
N GLN A 101 0.75 -4.86 6.48
CA GLN A 101 0.34 -3.45 6.51
C GLN A 101 0.61 -2.79 5.17
N ASN A 102 -0.31 -1.92 4.77
CA ASN A 102 -0.19 -1.10 3.57
C ASN A 102 -0.36 0.36 3.95
N ILE A 103 0.64 1.21 3.67
CA ILE A 103 0.64 2.61 4.11
C ILE A 103 0.89 3.53 2.93
N LEU A 104 0.00 4.50 2.73
CA LEU A 104 0.24 5.68 1.89
C LEU A 104 0.80 6.80 2.77
N LYS A 105 2.05 7.17 2.53
CA LYS A 105 2.70 8.28 3.21
C LYS A 105 2.78 9.50 2.31
N PHE A 106 2.07 10.54 2.69
CA PHE A 106 1.97 11.78 1.94
C PHE A 106 3.11 12.75 2.29
N ALA A 107 3.36 13.72 1.41
CA ALA A 107 4.31 14.79 1.70
C ALA A 107 3.76 15.72 2.79
N SER A 108 4.64 16.46 3.47
CA SER A 108 4.25 17.33 4.60
C SER A 108 3.27 18.44 4.20
N ASN A 109 3.30 18.89 2.95
CA ASN A 109 2.40 19.91 2.40
C ASN A 109 1.07 19.33 1.87
N ALA A 110 0.84 18.02 1.98
CA ALA A 110 -0.41 17.40 1.55
C ALA A 110 -1.56 17.70 2.52
N ASN A 111 -2.73 18.00 1.96
CA ASN A 111 -3.98 18.18 2.69
C ASN A 111 -4.81 16.88 2.68
N VAL A 112 -4.32 15.85 3.38
CA VAL A 112 -4.88 14.49 3.34
C VAL A 112 -6.33 14.43 3.84
N SER A 113 -6.77 15.32 4.74
CA SER A 113 -8.17 15.34 5.20
C SER A 113 -9.17 15.55 4.06
N THR A 114 -8.79 16.24 2.99
CA THR A 114 -9.66 16.48 1.82
C THR A 114 -9.98 15.22 1.02
N ILE A 115 -9.21 14.15 1.20
CA ILE A 115 -9.39 12.89 0.47
C ILE A 115 -9.91 11.77 1.37
N MET A 116 -10.00 11.97 2.69
CA MET A 116 -10.42 10.93 3.63
C MET A 116 -11.86 10.48 3.43
N SER A 117 -12.73 11.33 2.88
CA SER A 117 -14.11 10.94 2.54
C SER A 117 -14.21 9.88 1.45
N ASN A 118 -13.13 9.60 0.70
CA ASN A 118 -13.11 8.49 -0.26
C ASN A 118 -12.86 7.14 0.44
N PHE A 119 -12.24 7.14 1.62
CA PHE A 119 -11.89 5.91 2.33
C PHE A 119 -13.08 5.44 3.17
N GLN A 120 -13.65 4.31 2.79
CA GLN A 120 -14.79 3.72 3.47
C GLN A 120 -14.34 2.87 4.66
N THR A 121 -15.26 2.72 5.62
CA THR A 121 -15.16 1.76 6.72
C THR A 121 -16.35 0.81 6.62
N ARG A 122 -16.14 -0.48 6.91
CA ARG A 122 -17.19 -1.50 6.93
C ARG A 122 -17.03 -2.41 8.12
N GLN A 123 -18.15 -2.95 8.58
CA GLN A 123 -18.12 -4.07 9.50
C GLN A 123 -17.88 -5.35 8.70
N VAL A 124 -16.86 -6.11 9.10
CA VAL A 124 -16.55 -7.43 8.55
C VAL A 124 -16.54 -8.44 9.68
N GLU A 125 -17.00 -9.65 9.41
CA GLU A 125 -16.92 -10.75 10.37
C GLU A 125 -15.49 -11.29 10.36
N TYR A 126 -14.82 -11.24 11.51
CA TYR A 126 -13.49 -11.79 11.73
C TYR A 126 -13.52 -12.64 12.99
N TRP A 127 -13.19 -13.94 12.86
CA TRP A 127 -13.22 -14.92 13.96
C TRP A 127 -14.54 -14.98 14.76
N GLY A 128 -15.68 -14.66 14.12
CA GLY A 128 -17.00 -14.69 14.74
C GLY A 128 -17.39 -13.40 15.46
N GLU A 129 -16.55 -12.35 15.39
CA GLU A 129 -16.87 -10.99 15.86
C GLU A 129 -16.99 -10.03 14.68
N MET A 130 -17.80 -8.98 14.83
CA MET A 130 -17.90 -7.92 13.83
C MET A 130 -16.89 -6.83 14.16
N GLU A 131 -15.94 -6.60 13.26
CA GLU A 131 -14.91 -5.57 13.40
C GLU A 131 -15.02 -4.50 12.31
N ASP A 132 -14.74 -3.25 12.68
CA ASP A 132 -14.64 -2.15 11.71
C ASP A 132 -13.31 -2.26 10.95
N ARG A 133 -13.37 -2.60 9.65
CA ARG A 133 -12.24 -2.50 8.73
C ARG A 133 -12.31 -1.24 7.89
N GLY A 134 -11.17 -0.57 7.77
CA GLY A 134 -11.03 0.65 6.98
C GLY A 134 -9.66 1.28 7.18
N ALA A 135 -9.35 2.25 6.33
CA ALA A 135 -8.05 2.91 6.39
C ALA A 135 -8.02 3.92 7.54
N ILE A 136 -6.96 3.88 8.35
CA ILE A 136 -6.75 4.79 9.48
C ILE A 136 -5.83 5.93 9.05
N TYR A 137 -6.24 7.17 9.30
CA TYR A 137 -5.42 8.36 9.01
C TYR A 137 -4.73 8.88 10.26
N ASN A 138 -3.40 9.00 10.20
CA ASN A 138 -2.59 9.67 11.19
C ASN A 138 -2.17 11.07 10.70
N PRO A 139 -2.72 12.16 11.28
CA PRO A 139 -2.42 13.52 10.83
C PRO A 139 -1.02 14.01 11.18
N LYS A 140 -0.36 13.42 12.21
CA LYS A 140 0.97 13.85 12.67
C LYS A 140 2.05 13.55 11.63
N ASN A 141 1.94 12.39 10.98
CA ASN A 141 2.92 11.90 10.00
C ASN A 141 2.36 11.80 8.57
N LYS A 142 1.10 12.21 8.36
CA LYS A 142 0.40 12.21 7.07
C LYS A 142 0.36 10.82 6.44
N MET A 143 -0.03 9.81 7.23
CA MET A 143 -0.12 8.42 6.79
C MET A 143 -1.56 7.95 6.77
N VAL A 144 -1.92 7.22 5.70
CA VAL A 144 -3.16 6.44 5.61
C VAL A 144 -2.77 4.98 5.60
N THR A 145 -3.27 4.22 6.57
CA THR A 145 -2.83 2.86 6.88
C THR A 145 -3.98 1.87 6.74
N CYS A 146 -3.74 0.77 6.02
CA CYS A 146 -4.57 -0.43 5.99
C CYS A 146 -3.82 -1.55 6.70
N GLU A 147 -4.39 -2.06 7.79
CA GLU A 147 -3.85 -3.18 8.56
C GLU A 147 -4.62 -4.46 8.23
N PHE A 148 -3.87 -5.53 7.96
CA PHE A 148 -4.39 -6.86 7.74
C PHE A 148 -4.01 -7.72 8.95
N TRP A 149 -5.01 -7.95 9.81
CA TRP A 149 -4.98 -8.87 10.94
C TRP A 149 -5.42 -10.25 10.51
#